data_AF-A0A960LHQ0-F1
#
_entry.id   AF-A0A960LHQ0-F1
#
_cell.length_a   1.000
_cell.length_b   1.000
_cell.length_c   1.000
_cell.angle_alpha   90.00
_cell.angle_beta   90.00
_cell.angle_gamma   90.00
#
_symmetry.space_group_name_H-M   'P 1'
#
loop_
_entity.id
_entity.type
_entity.pdbx_description
1 polymer ?
#
loop_
_entity_poly.entity_id
_entity_poly.type
_entity_poly.pdbx_seq_one_letter_code
_entity_poly.pdbx_strand_id
1 'polypeptide(L)'
;MMSKIEWTEQTWNPIGGCTKVSPGCANCYAVSFAHRHANNPTVGDKYKGLTVKHSNGKVDWSGKIHLYPERLEIPLRRKKPTMYFVNSMSDLFHEDVPFEFIDKVFAVMAICIEHTFQVLTKRPKRMAEYFSQSGLNERLEEVADVLLVKTGGLHDALNNVPLPNVWLGVSVENQAAADERIPLLLQTPAAIRFLSCEPLLGPVDLRPSWMNPTRQNDNPVSWVICGGESSPNARPMHPDWARGLRDQCKAANIPFYFKQWGEWGVNEIKACAFLSKNRSSQLNVVVSETKSEKPIAYYAYPSKGNDEIGAIETMSRLGKHRAGRTLDGQTHDEYPK
;
A
#
# COMPACT_ATOMS: atom_id res chain seq x y z
N MET A 1 9.11 9.10 13.47
CA MET A 1 10.38 8.58 12.89
C MET A 1 10.31 8.86 11.41
N MET A 2 11.38 9.37 10.80
CA MET A 2 11.42 9.58 9.34
C MET A 2 11.11 8.27 8.63
N SER A 3 10.20 8.34 7.67
CA SER A 3 9.79 7.18 6.91
C SER A 3 10.88 6.75 5.93
N LYS A 4 10.97 5.44 5.66
CA LYS A 4 11.70 4.90 4.49
C LYS A 4 10.75 4.59 3.34
N ILE A 5 9.47 4.91 3.49
CA ILE A 5 8.45 4.78 2.46
C ILE A 5 8.46 6.10 1.71
N GLU A 6 8.69 6.00 0.42
CA GLU A 6 9.16 7.11 -0.39
C GLU A 6 8.10 8.18 -0.64
N TRP A 7 6.82 7.79 -0.60
CA TRP A 7 5.69 8.67 -0.84
C TRP A 7 5.15 9.40 0.40
N THR A 8 5.81 9.26 1.56
CA THR A 8 5.37 9.85 2.84
C THR A 8 6.56 10.36 3.65
N GLU A 9 6.35 11.32 4.54
CA GLU A 9 7.46 11.90 5.33
C GLU A 9 7.69 11.14 6.64
N GLN A 10 6.61 10.76 7.32
CA GLN A 10 6.67 10.02 8.58
C GLN A 10 5.64 8.89 8.65
N THR A 11 5.97 7.85 9.41
CA THR A 11 4.99 6.83 9.78
C THR A 11 4.48 7.07 11.19
N TRP A 12 3.16 7.04 11.37
CA TRP A 12 2.51 7.04 12.68
C TRP A 12 1.84 5.68 12.88
N ASN A 13 2.27 4.95 13.92
CA ASN A 13 1.84 3.57 14.17
C ASN A 13 1.19 3.46 15.57
N PRO A 14 -0.08 3.90 15.72
CA PRO A 14 -0.87 3.71 16.95
C PRO A 14 -1.28 2.26 17.24
N ILE A 15 -1.10 1.33 16.29
CA ILE A 15 -1.29 -0.12 16.52
C ILE A 15 -0.12 -0.94 15.97
N GLY A 16 0.00 -2.19 16.41
CA GLY A 16 0.98 -3.16 15.91
C GLY A 16 0.36 -4.55 15.77
N GLY A 17 0.85 -5.31 14.79
CA GLY A 17 0.33 -6.65 14.47
C GLY A 17 -0.67 -6.62 13.32
N CYS A 18 -0.92 -7.80 12.73
CA CYS A 18 -1.84 -7.98 11.62
C CYS A 18 -2.13 -9.48 11.41
N THR A 19 -3.06 -9.81 10.52
CA THR A 19 -3.27 -11.14 9.94
C THR A 19 -3.24 -11.06 8.41
N LYS A 20 -2.89 -12.17 7.76
CA LYS A 20 -2.78 -12.22 6.30
C LYS A 20 -4.16 -12.45 5.67
N VAL A 21 -4.58 -11.57 4.76
CA VAL A 21 -5.91 -11.64 4.11
C VAL A 21 -5.85 -11.76 2.59
N SER A 22 -4.65 -11.74 1.99
CA SER A 22 -4.51 -11.75 0.54
C SER A 22 -3.17 -12.29 0.05
N PRO A 23 -3.03 -12.60 -1.24
CA PRO A 23 -1.75 -13.00 -1.83
C PRO A 23 -0.65 -11.95 -1.67
N GLY A 24 -1.00 -10.67 -1.58
CA GLY A 24 -0.05 -9.58 -1.28
C GLY A 24 0.59 -9.68 0.11
N CYS A 25 -0.04 -10.40 1.05
CA CYS A 25 0.48 -10.58 2.40
C CYS A 25 1.47 -11.76 2.52
N ALA A 26 1.64 -12.57 1.47
CA ALA A 26 2.44 -13.80 1.52
C ALA A 26 3.88 -13.54 2.01
N ASN A 27 4.54 -12.51 1.46
CA ASN A 27 5.92 -12.13 1.76
C ASN A 27 6.02 -10.77 2.49
N CYS A 28 5.08 -10.49 3.39
CA CYS A 28 4.98 -9.20 4.08
C CYS A 28 6.26 -8.83 4.84
N TYR A 29 6.89 -7.72 4.43
CA TYR A 29 8.14 -7.22 5.03
C TYR A 29 8.00 -6.88 6.54
N ALA A 30 6.81 -6.45 6.96
CA ALA A 30 6.54 -6.03 8.33
C ALA A 30 6.66 -7.19 9.33
N VAL A 31 6.37 -8.43 8.91
CA VAL A 31 6.58 -9.64 9.74
C VAL A 31 8.06 -9.80 10.06
N SER A 32 8.91 -9.80 9.03
CA SER A 32 10.36 -9.94 9.22
C SER A 32 10.95 -8.78 10.01
N PHE A 33 10.44 -7.57 9.80
CA PHE A 33 10.85 -6.40 10.56
C PHE A 33 10.48 -6.53 12.04
N ALA A 34 9.23 -6.82 12.37
CA ALA A 34 8.77 -6.98 13.74
C ALA A 34 9.55 -8.09 14.46
N HIS A 35 9.72 -9.24 13.81
CA HIS A 35 10.48 -10.36 14.37
C HIS A 35 11.93 -10.00 14.70
N ARG A 36 12.63 -9.34 13.77
CA ARG A 36 14.02 -8.91 13.96
C ARG A 36 14.17 -7.93 15.12
N HIS A 37 13.20 -7.03 15.29
CA HIS A 37 13.29 -5.98 16.30
C HIS A 37 12.68 -6.35 17.65
N ALA A 38 11.94 -7.46 17.76
CA ALA A 38 11.29 -7.89 19.00
C ALA A 38 12.26 -8.08 20.18
N ASN A 39 13.52 -8.43 19.90
CA ASN A 39 14.56 -8.60 20.91
C ASN A 39 15.47 -7.37 21.08
N ASN A 40 15.15 -6.24 20.42
CA ASN A 40 15.92 -5.02 20.60
C ASN A 40 15.58 -4.38 21.98
N PRO A 41 16.57 -4.08 22.84
CA PRO A 41 16.31 -3.59 24.19
C PRO A 41 15.69 -2.18 24.24
N THR A 42 15.77 -1.41 23.15
CA THR A 42 15.29 -0.02 23.10
C THR A 42 13.92 0.09 22.41
N VAL A 43 13.66 -0.75 21.41
CA VAL A 43 12.43 -0.65 20.58
C VAL A 43 11.63 -1.94 20.50
N GLY A 44 12.04 -3.00 21.20
CA GLY A 44 11.48 -4.35 21.05
C GLY A 44 10.14 -4.56 21.73
N ASP A 45 9.82 -3.81 22.78
CA ASP A 45 8.57 -3.98 23.54
C ASP A 45 7.32 -3.87 22.66
N LYS A 46 7.36 -2.98 21.67
CA LYS A 46 6.27 -2.81 20.68
C LYS A 46 6.21 -3.91 19.61
N TYR A 47 7.13 -4.85 19.56
CA TYR A 47 7.10 -5.95 18.59
C TYR A 47 7.02 -7.32 19.27
N LYS A 48 7.22 -7.37 20.59
CA LYS A 48 7.18 -8.58 21.39
C LYS A 48 5.82 -9.25 21.26
N GLY A 49 5.83 -10.55 20.94
CA GLY A 49 4.61 -11.36 20.82
C GLY A 49 3.79 -11.16 19.54
N LEU A 50 4.15 -10.21 18.66
CA LEU A 50 3.43 -9.97 17.40
C LEU A 50 3.75 -11.01 16.32
N THR A 51 4.86 -11.73 16.42
CA THR A 51 5.28 -12.74 15.44
C THR A 51 5.47 -14.09 16.07
N VAL A 52 5.24 -15.15 15.30
CA VAL A 52 5.55 -16.53 15.65
C VAL A 52 6.56 -17.09 14.64
N LYS A 53 7.49 -17.92 15.12
CA LYS A 53 8.41 -18.69 14.28
C LYS A 53 7.96 -20.15 14.28
N HIS A 54 7.66 -20.68 13.10
CA HIS A 54 7.25 -22.07 12.92
C HIS A 54 8.46 -23.01 12.92
N SER A 55 8.21 -24.32 13.10
CA SER A 55 9.24 -25.36 13.12
C SER A 55 10.07 -25.42 11.83
N ASN A 56 9.48 -25.10 10.68
CA ASN A 56 10.15 -25.00 9.39
C ASN A 56 10.99 -23.71 9.20
N GLY A 57 11.13 -22.89 10.24
CA GLY A 57 11.88 -21.64 10.22
C GLY A 57 11.13 -20.43 9.65
N LYS A 58 9.94 -20.62 9.07
CA LYS A 58 9.10 -19.53 8.58
C LYS A 58 8.63 -18.66 9.75
N VAL A 59 8.67 -17.34 9.55
CA VAL A 59 8.13 -16.37 10.51
C VAL A 59 6.84 -15.80 9.94
N ASP A 60 5.79 -15.80 10.74
CA ASP A 60 4.48 -15.24 10.41
C ASP A 60 3.99 -14.32 11.54
N TRP A 61 2.94 -13.54 11.28
CA TRP A 61 2.23 -12.83 12.34
C TRP A 61 1.62 -13.85 13.31
N SER A 62 1.59 -13.53 14.60
CA SER A 62 0.91 -14.33 15.62
C SER A 62 -0.62 -14.16 15.59
N GLY A 63 -1.11 -13.18 14.82
CA GLY A 63 -2.50 -12.74 14.80
C GLY A 63 -2.87 -11.78 15.92
N LYS A 64 -1.97 -11.52 16.88
CA LYS A 64 -2.23 -10.55 17.95
C LYS A 64 -2.17 -9.12 17.44
N ILE A 65 -3.12 -8.31 17.90
CA ILE A 65 -3.11 -6.86 17.74
C ILE A 65 -2.76 -6.21 19.07
N HIS A 66 -1.81 -5.28 19.03
CA HIS A 66 -1.47 -4.41 20.15
C HIS A 66 -1.92 -2.98 19.82
N LEU A 67 -2.60 -2.35 20.77
CA LEU A 67 -2.96 -0.94 20.72
C LEU A 67 -1.92 -0.13 21.51
N TYR A 68 -1.55 1.05 21.01
CA TYR A 68 -0.59 1.96 21.65
C TYR A 68 -1.25 3.33 21.94
N PRO A 69 -2.13 3.44 22.95
CA PRO A 69 -2.78 4.71 23.29
C PRO A 69 -1.78 5.84 23.55
N GLU A 70 -0.60 5.53 24.10
CA GLU A 70 0.46 6.50 24.37
C GLU A 70 1.05 7.14 23.11
N ARG A 71 0.79 6.56 21.93
CA ARG A 71 1.25 7.09 20.63
C ARG A 71 0.26 8.00 19.95
N LEU A 72 -0.97 8.11 20.46
CA LEU A 72 -1.98 8.98 19.89
C LEU A 72 -1.53 10.44 19.90
N GLU A 73 -0.71 10.83 20.89
CA GLU A 73 -0.23 12.21 21.04
C GLU A 73 0.93 12.58 20.11
N ILE A 74 1.46 11.64 19.31
CA ILE A 74 2.63 11.89 18.45
C ILE A 74 2.36 13.02 17.42
N PRO A 75 1.26 13.00 16.66
CA PRO A 75 0.95 14.09 15.72
C PRO A 75 0.68 15.40 16.45
N LEU A 76 -0.06 15.38 17.57
CA LEU A 76 -0.42 16.57 18.36
C LEU A 76 0.80 17.40 18.81
N ARG A 77 1.95 16.75 19.01
CA ARG A 77 3.18 17.42 19.48
C ARG A 77 4.01 18.03 18.35
N ARG A 78 3.64 17.79 17.09
CA ARG A 78 4.45 18.18 15.95
C ARG A 78 3.94 19.49 15.34
N LYS A 79 4.79 20.52 15.39
CA LYS A 79 4.46 21.84 14.82
C LYS A 79 4.68 21.97 13.30
N LYS A 80 5.58 21.16 12.73
CA LYS A 80 5.89 21.22 11.29
C LYS A 80 4.78 20.46 10.53
N PRO A 81 4.07 21.10 9.58
CA PRO A 81 3.15 20.39 8.67
C PRO A 81 3.80 19.14 8.10
N THR A 82 3.09 18.02 8.13
CA THR A 82 3.70 16.73 7.79
C THR A 82 2.70 15.75 7.21
N MET A 83 3.18 15.01 6.22
CA MET A 83 2.48 13.89 5.63
C MET A 83 2.80 12.61 6.42
N TYR A 84 1.78 12.04 7.06
CA TYR A 84 1.86 10.83 7.85
C TYR A 84 1.23 9.65 7.12
N PHE A 85 1.98 8.56 6.99
CA PHE A 85 1.39 7.25 6.71
C PHE A 85 0.97 6.59 8.02
N VAL A 86 -0.34 6.35 8.15
CA VAL A 86 -0.93 5.71 9.32
C VAL A 86 -0.81 4.19 9.18
N ASN A 87 -0.18 3.55 10.17
CA ASN A 87 -0.01 2.11 10.28
C ASN A 87 0.80 1.47 9.13
N SER A 88 2.08 1.81 9.03
CA SER A 88 2.97 1.23 8.01
C SER A 88 3.25 -0.27 8.18
N MET A 89 2.98 -0.84 9.36
CA MET A 89 3.27 -2.25 9.70
C MET A 89 2.09 -2.99 10.33
N SER A 90 0.89 -2.48 10.14
CA SER A 90 -0.36 -2.99 10.67
C SER A 90 -1.52 -2.51 9.78
N ASP A 91 -2.77 -2.86 10.10
CA ASP A 91 -3.94 -2.40 9.35
C ASP A 91 -4.92 -1.78 10.34
N LEU A 92 -5.22 -0.48 10.20
CA LEU A 92 -6.10 0.25 11.14
C LEU A 92 -7.49 -0.40 11.23
N PHE A 93 -7.94 -1.01 10.15
CA PHE A 93 -9.25 -1.66 10.05
C PHE A 93 -9.15 -3.18 10.22
N HIS A 94 -8.20 -3.68 11.02
CA HIS A 94 -8.19 -5.07 11.44
C HIS A 94 -9.38 -5.38 12.37
N GLU A 95 -9.94 -6.60 12.30
CA GLU A 95 -11.11 -7.04 13.08
C GLU A 95 -10.95 -6.87 14.61
N ASP A 96 -9.75 -7.07 15.11
CA ASP A 96 -9.43 -6.92 16.53
C ASP A 96 -9.07 -5.48 16.96
N VAL A 97 -9.14 -4.49 16.06
CA VAL A 97 -9.05 -3.07 16.45
C VAL A 97 -10.47 -2.56 16.72
N PRO A 98 -10.81 -2.20 17.98
CA PRO A 98 -12.13 -1.68 18.31
C PRO A 98 -12.40 -0.34 17.62
N PHE A 99 -13.64 -0.10 17.19
CA PHE A 99 -14.02 1.16 16.55
C PHE A 99 -13.80 2.36 17.46
N GLU A 100 -13.94 2.21 18.77
CA GLU A 100 -13.65 3.23 19.78
C GLU A 100 -12.16 3.62 19.80
N PHE A 101 -11.27 2.72 19.41
CA PHE A 101 -9.85 3.05 19.22
C PHE A 101 -9.62 3.74 17.87
N ILE A 102 -10.35 3.35 16.82
CA ILE A 102 -10.33 4.04 15.52
C ILE A 102 -10.83 5.48 15.68
N ASP A 103 -11.89 5.71 16.45
CA ASP A 103 -12.41 7.06 16.79
C ASP A 103 -11.29 7.92 17.41
N LYS A 104 -10.48 7.38 18.32
CA LYS A 104 -9.31 8.10 18.88
C LYS A 104 -8.25 8.45 17.84
N VAL A 105 -8.01 7.56 16.88
CA VAL A 105 -7.06 7.84 15.79
C VAL A 105 -7.61 8.93 14.87
N PHE A 106 -8.89 8.86 14.49
CA PHE A 106 -9.55 9.86 13.65
C PHE A 106 -9.72 11.22 14.34
N ALA A 107 -9.99 11.26 15.65
CA ALA A 107 -10.05 12.49 16.42
C ALA A 107 -8.70 13.23 16.41
N VAL A 108 -7.58 12.52 16.57
CA VAL A 108 -6.24 13.12 16.41
C VAL A 108 -6.03 13.69 15.00
N MET A 109 -6.49 12.98 13.97
CA MET A 109 -6.39 13.46 12.58
C MET A 109 -7.27 14.70 12.33
N ALA A 110 -8.44 14.77 12.98
CA ALA A 110 -9.35 15.90 12.91
C ALA A 110 -8.80 17.15 13.63
N ILE A 111 -8.06 16.96 14.73
CA ILE A 111 -7.40 18.06 15.48
C ILE A 111 -6.20 18.60 14.69
N CYS A 112 -5.37 17.72 14.13
CA CYS A 112 -4.13 18.08 13.42
C CYS A 112 -4.39 18.50 11.96
N ILE A 113 -5.15 19.57 11.75
CA ILE A 113 -5.56 20.05 10.41
C ILE A 113 -4.38 20.48 9.52
N GLU A 114 -3.24 20.83 10.12
CA GLU A 114 -2.00 21.19 9.44
C GLU A 114 -1.20 19.97 8.94
N HIS A 115 -1.64 18.75 9.27
CA HIS A 115 -1.02 17.50 8.83
C HIS A 115 -1.91 16.77 7.83
N THR A 116 -1.28 16.09 6.88
CA THR A 116 -1.98 15.18 5.96
C THR A 116 -1.80 13.74 6.44
N PHE A 117 -2.87 12.96 6.50
CA PHE A 117 -2.83 11.56 6.92
C PHE A 117 -3.24 10.64 5.78
N GLN A 118 -2.38 9.69 5.45
CA GLN A 118 -2.64 8.63 4.48
C GLN A 118 -3.01 7.36 5.25
N VAL A 119 -4.21 6.85 5.06
CA VAL A 119 -4.70 5.61 5.66
C VAL A 119 -4.87 4.57 4.56
N LEU A 120 -4.12 3.47 4.65
CA LEU A 120 -4.15 2.38 3.67
C LEU A 120 -4.64 1.10 4.33
N THR A 121 -5.54 0.37 3.68
CA THR A 121 -6.06 -0.90 4.21
C THR A 121 -6.21 -1.98 3.13
N LYS A 122 -6.18 -3.24 3.54
CA LYS A 122 -6.64 -4.39 2.74
C LYS A 122 -8.03 -4.87 3.18
N ARG A 123 -8.69 -4.12 4.07
CA ARG A 123 -9.96 -4.48 4.73
C ARG A 123 -11.04 -3.42 4.50
N PRO A 124 -11.31 -3.04 3.23
CA PRO A 124 -12.19 -1.91 2.93
C PRO A 124 -13.63 -2.11 3.38
N LYS A 125 -14.10 -3.36 3.51
CA LYS A 125 -15.42 -3.65 4.07
C LYS A 125 -15.56 -3.12 5.50
N ARG A 126 -14.54 -3.36 6.35
CA ARG A 126 -14.52 -2.89 7.73
C ARG A 126 -14.33 -1.37 7.82
N MET A 127 -13.55 -0.80 6.89
CA MET A 127 -13.48 0.66 6.74
C MET A 127 -14.86 1.25 6.40
N ALA A 128 -15.55 0.72 5.39
CA ALA A 128 -16.88 1.20 5.01
C ALA A 128 -17.90 1.03 6.17
N GLU A 129 -17.84 -0.08 6.89
CA GLU A 129 -18.66 -0.32 8.09
C GLU A 129 -18.43 0.75 9.17
N TYR A 130 -17.18 1.08 9.47
CA TYR A 130 -16.82 2.14 10.41
C TYR A 130 -17.42 3.50 10.00
N PHE A 131 -17.25 3.88 8.74
CA PHE A 131 -17.79 5.15 8.23
C PHE A 131 -19.32 5.18 8.10
N SER A 132 -19.98 4.03 8.10
CA SER A 132 -21.44 3.93 8.09
C SER A 132 -22.08 4.01 9.48
N GLN A 133 -21.29 4.00 10.56
CA GLN A 133 -21.80 4.08 11.93
C GLN A 133 -22.47 5.44 12.18
N SER A 134 -23.67 5.42 12.75
CA SER A 134 -24.40 6.64 13.13
C SER A 134 -23.64 7.46 14.17
N GLY A 135 -23.74 8.79 14.09
CA GLY A 135 -23.14 9.69 15.07
C GLY A 135 -21.62 9.79 14.97
N LEU A 136 -21.02 9.48 13.81
CA LEU A 136 -19.56 9.45 13.65
C LEU A 136 -18.92 10.80 14.02
N ASN A 137 -19.47 11.93 13.53
CA ASN A 137 -18.89 13.25 13.82
C ASN A 137 -18.97 13.57 15.32
N GLU A 138 -20.09 13.26 15.96
CA GLU A 138 -20.33 13.48 17.39
C GLU A 138 -19.36 12.66 18.25
N ARG A 139 -19.12 11.39 17.89
CA ARG A 139 -18.11 10.56 18.58
C ARG A 139 -16.70 11.10 18.41
N LEU A 140 -16.35 11.60 17.22
CA LEU A 140 -15.02 12.19 17.00
C LEU A 140 -14.84 13.48 17.78
N GLU A 141 -15.88 14.31 17.87
CA GLU A 141 -15.91 15.54 18.67
C GLU A 141 -15.74 15.26 20.17
N GLU A 142 -16.51 14.32 20.72
CA GLU A 142 -16.39 13.92 22.13
C GLU A 142 -14.97 13.44 22.47
N VAL A 143 -14.37 12.62 21.61
CA VAL A 143 -13.02 12.11 21.82
C VAL A 143 -11.97 13.23 21.68
N ALA A 144 -12.15 14.13 20.73
CA ALA A 144 -11.25 15.25 20.51
C ALA A 144 -11.25 16.23 21.68
N ASP A 145 -12.41 16.56 22.24
CA ASP A 145 -12.55 17.41 23.43
C ASP A 145 -11.74 16.85 24.61
N VAL A 146 -11.88 15.55 24.87
CA VAL A 146 -11.12 14.88 25.94
C VAL A 146 -9.61 14.95 25.68
N LEU A 147 -9.17 14.77 24.43
CA LEU A 147 -7.77 14.85 24.06
C LEU A 147 -7.21 16.28 24.21
N LEU A 148 -7.96 17.29 23.78
CA LEU A 148 -7.57 18.70 23.85
C LEU A 148 -7.45 19.20 25.29
N VAL A 149 -8.40 18.83 26.16
CA VAL A 149 -8.30 19.11 27.61
C VAL A 149 -7.03 18.51 28.19
N LYS A 150 -6.68 17.29 27.81
CA LYS A 150 -5.46 16.61 28.29
C LYS A 150 -4.18 17.28 27.78
N THR A 151 -4.19 17.81 26.56
CA THR A 151 -3.00 18.43 25.94
C THR A 151 -2.91 19.95 26.08
N GLY A 152 -3.92 20.60 26.68
CA GLY A 152 -3.99 22.06 26.82
C GLY A 152 -4.22 22.81 25.51
N GLY A 153 -4.86 22.16 24.53
CA GLY A 153 -5.16 22.73 23.21
C GLY A 153 -6.57 23.31 23.14
N LEU A 154 -6.83 24.14 22.14
CA LEU A 154 -8.15 24.66 21.75
C LEU A 154 -8.34 24.43 20.25
N HIS A 155 -9.57 24.15 19.82
CA HIS A 155 -9.96 24.13 18.42
C HIS A 155 -11.33 24.80 18.27
N ASP A 156 -11.52 25.65 17.25
CA ASP A 156 -12.76 26.41 17.07
C ASP A 156 -13.94 25.53 16.61
N ALA A 157 -13.73 24.64 15.63
CA ALA A 157 -14.67 23.57 15.25
C ALA A 157 -13.96 22.47 14.44
N LEU A 158 -14.17 21.19 14.78
CA LEU A 158 -13.60 20.08 13.99
C LEU A 158 -14.26 19.98 12.61
N ASN A 159 -13.49 19.58 11.61
CA ASN A 159 -14.05 19.23 10.32
C ASN A 159 -14.94 17.99 10.46
N ASN A 160 -16.11 18.01 9.81
CA ASN A 160 -16.92 16.81 9.65
C ASN A 160 -16.26 15.85 8.66
N VAL A 161 -16.52 14.56 8.83
CA VAL A 161 -16.18 13.54 7.84
C VAL A 161 -16.93 13.84 6.53
N PRO A 162 -16.27 13.78 5.36
CA PRO A 162 -14.86 13.43 5.15
C PRO A 162 -13.88 14.52 5.60
N LEU A 163 -12.91 14.13 6.44
CA LEU A 163 -11.86 15.04 6.90
C LEU A 163 -10.97 15.47 5.71
N PRO A 164 -10.85 16.78 5.41
CA PRO A 164 -10.12 17.27 4.23
C PRO A 164 -8.66 16.82 4.16
N ASN A 165 -8.04 16.62 5.33
CA ASN A 165 -6.63 16.26 5.48
C ASN A 165 -6.40 14.74 5.61
N VAL A 166 -7.44 13.91 5.48
CA VAL A 166 -7.34 12.44 5.54
C VAL A 166 -7.59 11.82 4.16
N TRP A 167 -6.59 11.11 3.67
CA TRP A 167 -6.61 10.38 2.42
C TRP A 167 -6.84 8.90 2.72
N LEU A 168 -7.86 8.31 2.11
CA LEU A 168 -8.21 6.91 2.31
C LEU A 168 -7.81 6.10 1.08
N GLY A 169 -7.21 4.94 1.30
CA GLY A 169 -6.80 4.08 0.21
C GLY A 169 -6.89 2.61 0.50
N VAL A 170 -6.89 1.84 -0.59
CA VAL A 170 -6.89 0.38 -0.55
C VAL A 170 -5.67 -0.18 -1.26
N SER A 171 -5.11 -1.28 -0.75
CA SER A 171 -4.10 -2.00 -1.53
C SER A 171 -4.76 -2.87 -2.61
N VAL A 172 -4.18 -2.89 -3.81
CA VAL A 172 -4.66 -3.63 -4.98
C VAL A 172 -3.51 -4.40 -5.62
N GLU A 173 -3.34 -5.66 -5.25
CA GLU A 173 -2.25 -6.48 -5.79
C GLU A 173 -2.53 -7.06 -7.19
N ASN A 174 -3.78 -7.12 -7.64
CA ASN A 174 -4.18 -7.68 -8.94
C ASN A 174 -5.64 -7.29 -9.27
N GLN A 175 -6.14 -7.65 -10.45
CA GLN A 175 -7.51 -7.35 -10.88
C GLN A 175 -8.59 -7.85 -9.90
N ALA A 176 -8.44 -9.05 -9.34
CA ALA A 176 -9.44 -9.59 -8.41
C ALA A 176 -9.55 -8.71 -7.15
N ALA A 177 -8.41 -8.28 -6.60
CA ALA A 177 -8.39 -7.32 -5.50
C ALA A 177 -8.94 -5.94 -5.91
N ALA A 178 -8.73 -5.51 -7.16
CA ALA A 178 -9.26 -4.25 -7.68
C ALA A 178 -10.79 -4.28 -7.71
N ASP A 179 -11.35 -5.32 -8.32
CA ASP A 179 -12.78 -5.54 -8.49
C ASP A 179 -13.51 -5.65 -7.14
N GLU A 180 -12.88 -6.27 -6.14
CA GLU A 180 -13.41 -6.39 -4.78
C GLU A 180 -13.34 -5.06 -4.01
N ARG A 181 -12.19 -4.39 -4.02
CA ARG A 181 -11.86 -3.36 -3.01
C ARG A 181 -12.14 -1.93 -3.48
N ILE A 182 -11.99 -1.63 -4.76
CA ILE A 182 -12.21 -0.28 -5.30
C ILE A 182 -13.67 0.16 -5.13
N PRO A 183 -14.70 -0.67 -5.43
CA PRO A 183 -16.09 -0.27 -5.22
C PRO A 183 -16.41 0.10 -3.77
N LEU A 184 -15.81 -0.59 -2.79
CA LEU A 184 -15.99 -0.30 -1.36
C LEU A 184 -15.30 1.01 -0.96
N LEU A 185 -14.11 1.29 -1.52
CA LEU A 185 -13.44 2.58 -1.32
C LEU A 185 -14.26 3.74 -1.88
N LEU A 186 -14.85 3.58 -3.07
CA LEU A 186 -15.70 4.60 -3.69
C LEU A 186 -16.95 4.92 -2.85
N GLN A 187 -17.50 3.94 -2.13
CA GLN A 187 -18.62 4.11 -1.20
C GLN A 187 -18.24 4.78 0.13
N THR A 188 -16.95 4.80 0.48
CA THR A 188 -16.47 5.37 1.75
C THR A 188 -16.27 6.88 1.62
N PRO A 189 -16.75 7.73 2.54
CA PRO A 189 -16.53 9.19 2.46
C PRO A 189 -15.05 9.52 2.65
N ALA A 190 -14.43 10.10 1.61
CA ALA A 190 -13.03 10.47 1.61
C ALA A 190 -12.79 11.76 0.83
N ALA A 191 -11.88 12.60 1.33
CA ALA A 191 -11.42 13.79 0.60
C ALA A 191 -10.57 13.38 -0.61
N ILE A 192 -9.64 12.44 -0.41
CA ILE A 192 -8.86 11.79 -1.46
C ILE A 192 -9.00 10.28 -1.34
N ARG A 193 -9.23 9.62 -2.48
CA ARG A 193 -9.20 8.16 -2.63
C ARG A 193 -7.96 7.74 -3.39
N PHE A 194 -7.13 6.89 -2.81
CA PHE A 194 -5.91 6.41 -3.49
C PHE A 194 -5.82 4.88 -3.55
N LEU A 195 -5.12 4.38 -4.57
CA LEU A 195 -4.81 2.97 -4.72
C LEU A 195 -3.32 2.77 -4.45
N SER A 196 -3.00 1.81 -3.60
CA SER A 196 -1.64 1.27 -3.51
C SER A 196 -1.61 -0.07 -4.24
N CYS A 197 -1.20 -0.03 -5.49
CA CYS A 197 -0.97 -1.21 -6.31
C CYS A 197 0.34 -1.90 -5.89
N GLU A 198 0.37 -2.41 -4.65
CA GLU A 198 1.57 -2.91 -3.97
C GLU A 198 1.33 -4.10 -3.00
N PRO A 199 2.15 -5.17 -3.09
CA PRO A 199 2.97 -5.48 -4.27
C PRO A 199 2.04 -5.74 -5.47
N LEU A 200 2.41 -5.26 -6.66
CA LEU A 200 1.66 -5.59 -7.88
C LEU A 200 2.03 -7.00 -8.34
N LEU A 201 1.06 -7.91 -8.24
CA LEU A 201 1.17 -9.34 -8.51
C LEU A 201 0.42 -9.79 -9.77
N GLY A 202 -0.28 -8.87 -10.43
CA GLY A 202 -0.96 -9.11 -11.70
C GLY A 202 -1.34 -7.79 -12.36
N PRO A 203 -1.79 -7.82 -13.63
CA PRO A 203 -2.28 -6.64 -14.31
C PRO A 203 -3.53 -6.10 -13.60
N VAL A 204 -3.71 -4.79 -13.69
CA VAL A 204 -4.89 -4.07 -13.22
C VAL A 204 -5.36 -3.13 -14.31
N ASP A 205 -6.58 -3.34 -14.76
CA ASP A 205 -7.36 -2.47 -15.63
C ASP A 205 -8.33 -1.65 -14.78
N LEU A 206 -8.08 -0.34 -14.73
CA LEU A 206 -8.84 0.65 -14.00
C LEU A 206 -10.03 1.06 -14.87
N ARG A 207 -11.22 0.63 -14.46
CA ARG A 207 -12.46 0.90 -15.21
C ARG A 207 -12.74 2.41 -15.23
N PRO A 208 -13.27 2.96 -16.34
CA PRO A 208 -13.66 4.37 -16.42
C PRO A 208 -14.58 4.82 -15.27
N SER A 209 -15.48 3.95 -14.82
CA SER A 209 -16.38 4.22 -13.70
C SER A 209 -15.67 4.47 -12.36
N TRP A 210 -14.41 4.05 -12.21
CA TRP A 210 -13.62 4.28 -10.99
C TRP A 210 -12.77 5.55 -11.08
N MET A 211 -12.41 5.96 -12.29
CA MET A 211 -11.48 7.07 -12.56
C MET A 211 -12.22 8.37 -12.91
N ASN A 212 -13.39 8.28 -13.53
CA ASN A 212 -14.21 9.41 -13.92
C ASN A 212 -15.70 9.02 -13.81
N PRO A 213 -16.26 9.00 -12.59
CA PRO A 213 -17.63 8.59 -12.38
C PRO A 213 -18.59 9.59 -13.05
N THR A 214 -19.57 9.07 -13.77
CA THR A 214 -20.54 9.86 -14.54
C THR A 214 -21.47 10.74 -13.68
N ARG A 215 -21.46 10.57 -12.36
CA ARG A 215 -22.32 11.31 -11.42
C ARG A 215 -21.53 12.46 -10.80
N GLN A 216 -22.14 13.64 -10.82
CA GLN A 216 -21.52 14.91 -10.42
C GLN A 216 -21.05 14.96 -8.94
N ASN A 217 -21.51 14.03 -8.09
CA ASN A 217 -21.17 13.94 -6.66
C ASN A 217 -20.31 12.72 -6.29
N ASP A 218 -19.92 11.88 -7.25
CA ASP A 218 -19.05 10.74 -6.98
C ASP A 218 -17.60 11.22 -7.12
N ASN A 219 -16.80 11.13 -6.05
CA ASN A 219 -15.39 11.52 -6.10
C ASN A 219 -14.52 10.30 -6.51
N PRO A 220 -13.81 10.35 -7.66
CA PRO A 220 -13.08 9.21 -8.22
C PRO A 220 -11.88 8.76 -7.38
N VAL A 221 -11.27 7.65 -7.83
CA VAL A 221 -9.85 7.40 -7.54
C VAL A 221 -9.03 8.59 -8.03
N SER A 222 -8.23 9.17 -7.14
CA SER A 222 -7.53 10.43 -7.37
C SER A 222 -6.01 10.30 -7.29
N TRP A 223 -5.47 9.12 -6.94
CA TRP A 223 -4.04 8.87 -6.90
C TRP A 223 -3.75 7.37 -6.98
N VAL A 224 -2.75 6.97 -7.76
CA VAL A 224 -2.34 5.57 -7.91
C VAL A 224 -0.85 5.43 -7.65
N ILE A 225 -0.50 4.58 -6.68
CA ILE A 225 0.87 4.23 -6.33
C ILE A 225 1.15 2.83 -6.85
N CYS A 226 2.23 2.63 -7.60
CA CYS A 226 2.65 1.33 -8.14
C CYS A 226 3.99 0.90 -7.56
N GLY A 227 4.11 -0.37 -7.16
CA GLY A 227 5.37 -0.88 -6.64
C GLY A 227 5.46 -2.41 -6.56
N GLY A 228 6.68 -2.91 -6.76
CA GLY A 228 7.00 -4.34 -6.67
C GLY A 228 7.26 -4.82 -5.23
N GLU A 229 7.30 -6.14 -5.07
CA GLU A 229 7.45 -6.79 -3.77
C GLU A 229 8.87 -6.63 -3.19
N SER A 230 8.96 -6.37 -1.89
CA SER A 230 10.23 -6.29 -1.15
C SER A 230 10.28 -7.39 -0.09
N SER A 231 11.39 -8.13 -0.01
CA SER A 231 11.73 -9.15 1.00
C SER A 231 12.67 -10.22 0.40
N PRO A 232 13.28 -11.09 1.23
CA PRO A 232 14.04 -12.24 0.74
C PRO A 232 13.29 -13.21 -0.20
N ASN A 233 11.95 -13.16 -0.26
CA ASN A 233 11.13 -14.02 -1.11
C ASN A 233 10.29 -13.23 -2.12
N ALA A 234 10.69 -11.99 -2.40
CA ALA A 234 9.96 -11.11 -3.31
C ALA A 234 9.74 -11.74 -4.69
N ARG A 235 8.52 -11.64 -5.20
CA ARG A 235 8.14 -12.00 -6.57
C ARG A 235 8.46 -10.86 -7.56
N PRO A 236 8.84 -11.16 -8.80
CA PRO A 236 9.04 -10.15 -9.84
C PRO A 236 7.67 -9.59 -10.28
N MET A 237 7.62 -8.28 -10.51
CA MET A 237 6.47 -7.56 -11.05
C MET A 237 6.70 -7.37 -12.56
N HIS A 238 5.79 -7.85 -13.40
CA HIS A 238 5.92 -7.70 -14.85
C HIS A 238 6.00 -6.21 -15.23
N PRO A 239 6.97 -5.77 -16.05
CA PRO A 239 7.14 -4.36 -16.41
C PRO A 239 5.88 -3.71 -17.01
N ASP A 240 5.21 -4.40 -17.93
CA ASP A 240 3.98 -3.90 -18.54
C ASP A 240 2.81 -3.67 -17.58
N TRP A 241 2.78 -4.32 -16.40
CA TRP A 241 1.72 -4.00 -15.42
C TRP A 241 1.91 -2.59 -14.85
N ALA A 242 3.16 -2.19 -14.59
CA ALA A 242 3.49 -0.84 -14.14
C ALA A 242 3.27 0.20 -15.26
N ARG A 243 3.70 -0.11 -16.49
CA ARG A 243 3.46 0.76 -17.67
C ARG A 243 1.97 0.94 -17.93
N GLY A 244 1.21 -0.15 -17.88
CA GLY A 244 -0.25 -0.14 -18.05
C GLY A 244 -0.93 0.77 -17.03
N LEU A 245 -0.57 0.69 -15.75
CA LEU A 245 -1.11 1.60 -14.73
C LEU A 245 -0.72 3.06 -15.00
N ARG A 246 0.55 3.35 -15.32
CA ARG A 246 1.02 4.69 -15.68
C ARG A 246 0.18 5.28 -16.82
N ASP A 247 0.03 4.51 -17.90
CA ASP A 247 -0.61 5.00 -19.13
C ASP A 247 -2.12 5.22 -18.92
N GLN A 248 -2.78 4.35 -18.16
CA GLN A 248 -4.18 4.54 -17.74
C GLN A 248 -4.35 5.80 -16.87
N CYS A 249 -3.47 6.01 -15.89
CA CYS A 249 -3.51 7.20 -15.03
C CYS A 249 -3.29 8.49 -15.85
N LYS A 250 -2.31 8.48 -16.76
CA LYS A 250 -2.05 9.59 -17.68
C LYS A 250 -3.27 9.90 -18.55
N ALA A 251 -3.92 8.87 -19.11
CA ALA A 251 -5.11 9.04 -19.94
C ALA A 251 -6.30 9.60 -19.15
N ALA A 252 -6.41 9.27 -17.86
CA ALA A 252 -7.46 9.76 -16.97
C ALA A 252 -7.11 11.06 -16.23
N ASN A 253 -5.92 11.63 -16.45
CA ASN A 253 -5.38 12.76 -15.69
C ASN A 253 -5.38 12.52 -14.16
N ILE A 254 -5.04 11.29 -13.75
CA ILE A 254 -4.87 10.88 -12.36
C ILE A 254 -3.37 10.87 -12.05
N PRO A 255 -2.93 11.51 -10.95
CA PRO A 255 -1.54 11.43 -10.48
C PRO A 255 -1.06 9.99 -10.31
N PHE A 256 0.10 9.69 -10.90
CA PHE A 256 0.76 8.40 -10.81
C PHE A 256 2.09 8.47 -10.05
N TYR A 257 2.26 7.58 -9.08
CA TYR A 257 3.49 7.46 -8.29
C TYR A 257 4.12 6.08 -8.49
N PHE A 258 5.25 6.00 -9.19
CA PHE A 258 6.03 4.78 -9.26
C PHE A 258 7.01 4.71 -8.09
N LYS A 259 6.67 3.91 -7.09
CA LYS A 259 7.46 3.81 -5.88
C LYS A 259 8.79 3.12 -6.14
N GLN A 260 8.77 1.89 -6.64
CA GLN A 260 9.97 1.08 -6.91
C GLN A 260 9.63 -0.26 -7.57
N TRP A 261 10.64 -0.93 -8.09
CA TRP A 261 10.52 -2.31 -8.58
C TRP A 261 10.55 -3.40 -7.49
N GLY A 262 10.89 -3.07 -6.25
CA GLY A 262 11.10 -4.07 -5.20
C GLY A 262 12.47 -4.72 -5.31
N GLU A 263 12.62 -6.03 -5.11
CA GLU A 263 13.94 -6.70 -5.19
C GLU A 263 14.43 -7.01 -6.62
N TRP A 264 13.58 -6.80 -7.62
CA TRP A 264 13.82 -7.16 -9.01
C TRP A 264 14.03 -5.92 -9.85
N GLY A 265 14.98 -5.92 -10.78
CA GLY A 265 15.16 -4.81 -11.73
C GLY A 265 15.09 -5.33 -13.16
N VAL A 266 14.61 -4.48 -14.07
CA VAL A 266 14.59 -4.76 -15.51
C VAL A 266 16.02 -4.68 -16.03
N ASN A 267 16.49 -5.72 -16.71
CA ASN A 267 17.75 -5.67 -17.46
C ASN A 267 17.46 -5.26 -18.91
N GLU A 268 18.46 -4.74 -19.60
CA GLU A 268 18.38 -4.48 -21.05
C GLU A 268 17.86 -5.71 -21.82
N ILE A 269 17.06 -5.42 -22.85
CA ILE A 269 16.51 -6.39 -23.80
C ILE A 269 17.67 -7.19 -24.39
N LYS A 270 17.78 -8.47 -24.04
CA LYS A 270 18.64 -9.43 -24.75
C LYS A 270 17.72 -10.23 -25.69
N ALA A 271 18.08 -10.25 -26.97
CA ALA A 271 17.26 -10.57 -28.13
C ALA A 271 16.55 -11.95 -28.16
N CYS A 272 15.72 -12.11 -29.22
CA CYS A 272 14.85 -13.20 -29.65
C CYS A 272 15.19 -14.61 -29.12
N ALA A 273 14.19 -15.25 -28.50
CA ALA A 273 14.19 -16.71 -28.32
C ALA A 273 13.28 -17.36 -29.37
N PHE A 274 13.64 -18.57 -29.82
CA PHE A 274 12.74 -19.44 -30.58
C PHE A 274 11.97 -20.31 -29.59
N LEU A 275 10.67 -20.51 -29.84
CA LEU A 275 9.91 -21.56 -29.17
C LEU A 275 9.61 -22.69 -30.14
N SER A 276 9.91 -23.91 -29.71
CA SER A 276 9.49 -25.10 -30.44
C SER A 276 7.96 -25.22 -30.43
N LYS A 277 7.45 -25.83 -31.50
CA LYS A 277 6.09 -25.83 -32.08
C LYS A 277 4.87 -26.15 -31.20
N ASN A 278 4.94 -26.15 -29.87
CA ASN A 278 3.80 -26.46 -29.01
C ASN A 278 3.56 -25.34 -28.00
N ARG A 279 2.61 -24.43 -28.28
CA ARG A 279 2.11 -23.48 -27.27
C ARG A 279 0.61 -23.24 -27.32
N SER A 280 0.00 -23.53 -26.17
CA SER A 280 -1.17 -22.83 -25.65
C SER A 280 -0.85 -21.37 -25.35
N SER A 281 -1.87 -20.53 -25.46
CA SER A 281 -1.87 -19.06 -25.42
C SER A 281 -1.63 -18.41 -24.04
N GLN A 282 -0.71 -18.95 -23.22
CA GLN A 282 -0.34 -18.35 -21.93
C GLN A 282 1.11 -17.86 -21.96
N LEU A 283 1.32 -16.57 -21.64
CA LEU A 283 2.66 -16.00 -21.42
C LEU A 283 3.32 -16.74 -20.26
N ASN A 284 4.22 -17.68 -20.57
CA ASN A 284 4.93 -18.46 -19.58
C ASN A 284 6.04 -17.61 -18.94
N VAL A 285 5.85 -17.23 -17.67
CA VAL A 285 6.96 -16.79 -16.81
C VAL A 285 7.83 -18.01 -16.54
N VAL A 286 9.06 -18.01 -17.05
CA VAL A 286 10.07 -18.98 -16.63
C VAL A 286 10.98 -18.26 -15.64
N VAL A 287 11.05 -18.75 -14.40
CA VAL A 287 12.09 -18.36 -13.46
C VAL A 287 13.16 -19.42 -13.55
N SER A 288 14.32 -19.11 -14.15
CA SER A 288 15.44 -20.05 -14.16
C SER A 288 16.15 -20.00 -12.81
N GLU A 289 15.99 -21.03 -12.00
CA GLU A 289 16.80 -21.27 -10.80
C GLU A 289 17.89 -22.29 -11.16
N THR A 290 19.07 -21.82 -11.57
CA THR A 290 20.26 -22.69 -11.58
C THR A 290 20.96 -22.53 -10.23
N LYS A 291 21.55 -23.62 -9.69
CA LYS A 291 22.25 -23.60 -8.38
C LYS A 291 23.43 -22.61 -8.32
N SER A 292 23.87 -22.07 -9.46
CA SER A 292 25.04 -21.21 -9.62
C SER A 292 24.73 -19.76 -10.01
N GLU A 293 23.48 -19.40 -10.35
CA GLU A 293 23.15 -18.06 -10.83
C GLU A 293 21.98 -17.42 -10.08
N LYS A 294 21.94 -16.07 -10.08
CA LYS A 294 20.81 -15.33 -9.48
C LYS A 294 19.53 -15.60 -10.26
N PRO A 295 18.35 -15.66 -9.60
CA PRO A 295 17.08 -15.83 -10.29
C PRO A 295 16.87 -14.78 -11.39
N ILE A 296 16.48 -15.25 -12.57
CA ILE A 296 16.09 -14.42 -13.72
C ILE A 296 14.65 -14.78 -14.09
N ALA A 297 13.81 -13.76 -14.25
CA ALA A 297 12.46 -13.88 -14.79
C ALA A 297 12.45 -13.42 -16.25
N TYR A 298 11.83 -14.21 -17.12
CA TYR A 298 11.70 -13.91 -18.55
C TYR A 298 10.25 -13.57 -18.91
N TYR A 299 10.07 -12.49 -19.67
CA TYR A 299 8.80 -12.03 -20.20
C TYR A 299 8.89 -11.93 -21.72
N ALA A 300 8.17 -12.80 -22.43
CA ALA A 300 8.19 -12.87 -23.89
C ALA A 300 6.96 -12.21 -24.49
N TYR A 301 7.16 -11.27 -25.42
CA TYR A 301 6.08 -10.58 -26.11
C TYR A 301 5.78 -11.24 -27.47
N PRO A 302 4.52 -11.33 -27.91
CA PRO A 302 4.21 -11.78 -29.27
C PRO A 302 4.75 -10.75 -30.29
N SER A 303 5.31 -11.20 -31.42
CA SER A 303 5.67 -10.28 -32.50
C SER A 303 4.41 -9.81 -33.25
N LYS A 304 4.52 -8.72 -34.01
CA LYS A 304 3.46 -8.26 -34.92
C LYS A 304 3.30 -9.13 -36.18
N GLY A 305 3.95 -10.30 -36.25
CA GLY A 305 3.88 -11.26 -37.35
C GLY A 305 3.53 -12.67 -36.84
N ASN A 306 2.88 -13.47 -37.69
CA ASN A 306 2.18 -14.68 -37.28
C ASN A 306 3.03 -15.83 -36.70
N ASP A 307 4.38 -15.77 -36.70
CA ASP A 307 5.21 -16.90 -36.26
C ASP A 307 6.55 -16.54 -35.55
N GLU A 308 6.74 -15.29 -35.10
CA GLU A 308 7.96 -14.90 -34.35
C GLU A 308 7.62 -14.46 -32.91
N ILE A 309 8.48 -14.80 -31.94
CA ILE A 309 8.47 -14.12 -30.64
C ILE A 309 9.00 -12.71 -30.87
N GLY A 310 8.30 -11.72 -30.35
CA GLY A 310 8.77 -10.33 -30.26
C GLY A 310 9.87 -10.15 -29.24
N ALA A 311 10.00 -8.94 -28.70
CA ALA A 311 11.00 -8.63 -27.68
C ALA A 311 10.88 -9.55 -26.45
N ILE A 312 12.00 -9.77 -25.77
CA ILE A 312 12.02 -10.42 -24.45
C ILE A 312 12.55 -9.40 -23.45
N GLU A 313 11.76 -9.11 -22.43
CA GLU A 313 12.24 -8.41 -21.26
C GLU A 313 12.63 -9.41 -20.18
N THR A 314 13.74 -9.13 -19.50
CA THR A 314 14.18 -9.95 -18.39
C THR A 314 14.28 -9.11 -17.14
N MET A 315 13.97 -9.73 -16.00
CA MET A 315 14.24 -9.14 -14.71
C MET A 315 15.21 -10.01 -13.94
N SER A 316 16.20 -9.38 -13.31
CA SER A 316 17.09 -10.06 -12.38
C SER A 316 16.85 -9.57 -10.97
N ARG A 317 17.14 -10.44 -10.00
CA ARG A 317 17.12 -10.07 -8.60
C ARG A 317 18.34 -9.22 -8.24
N LEU A 318 18.17 -7.91 -8.28
CA LEU A 318 19.24 -6.93 -8.03
C LEU A 318 19.31 -6.50 -6.56
N GLY A 319 18.21 -6.63 -5.82
CA GLY A 319 18.04 -6.08 -4.49
C GLY A 319 17.44 -4.67 -4.52
N LYS A 320 16.60 -4.35 -3.53
CA LYS A 320 15.80 -3.10 -3.48
C LYS A 320 16.54 -1.84 -3.93
N HIS A 321 17.71 -1.58 -3.35
CA HIS A 321 18.48 -0.36 -3.64
C HIS A 321 18.90 -0.25 -5.11
N ARG A 322 19.31 -1.36 -5.73
CA ARG A 322 19.80 -1.35 -7.13
C ARG A 322 18.67 -1.41 -8.14
N ALA A 323 17.56 -2.06 -7.80
CA ALA A 323 16.39 -2.12 -8.65
C ALA A 323 15.80 -0.73 -8.91
N GLY A 324 15.88 0.16 -7.90
CA GLY A 324 15.62 1.58 -8.08
C GLY A 324 14.15 1.92 -8.32
N ARG A 325 13.93 3.14 -8.78
CA ARG A 325 12.63 3.83 -8.82
C ARG A 325 12.31 4.46 -10.17
N THR A 326 13.04 4.06 -11.20
CA THR A 326 12.84 4.56 -12.56
C THR A 326 12.01 3.57 -13.36
N LEU A 327 10.92 4.04 -13.95
CA LEU A 327 10.11 3.30 -14.92
C LEU A 327 10.38 3.93 -16.30
N ASP A 328 10.93 3.14 -17.22
CA ASP A 328 11.40 3.59 -18.54
C ASP A 328 12.37 4.79 -18.46
N GLY A 329 13.31 4.73 -17.52
CA GLY A 329 14.37 5.75 -17.36
C GLY A 329 13.95 7.03 -16.65
N GLN A 330 12.70 7.14 -16.20
CA GLN A 330 12.17 8.35 -15.55
C GLN A 330 11.56 8.03 -14.18
N THR A 331 11.61 8.97 -13.26
CA THR A 331 10.84 8.88 -12.01
C THR A 331 9.42 9.39 -12.24
N HIS A 332 8.46 8.81 -11.51
CA HIS A 332 7.05 9.20 -11.55
C HIS A 332 6.66 9.46 -10.11
N ASP A 333 6.64 10.73 -9.70
CA ASP A 333 6.50 11.15 -8.30
C ASP A 333 5.31 12.11 -8.11
N GLU A 334 4.22 11.88 -8.86
CA GLU A 334 3.05 12.77 -8.85
C GLU A 334 2.19 12.54 -7.58
N TYR A 335 1.61 13.63 -7.08
CA TYR A 335 0.71 13.65 -5.92
C TYR A 335 -0.62 14.34 -6.30
N PRO A 336 -1.73 13.98 -5.61
CA PRO A 336 -2.98 14.73 -5.72
C PRO A 336 -2.77 16.17 -5.21
N LYS A 337 -3.47 17.10 -5.87
CA LYS A 337 -3.41 18.55 -5.57
C LYS A 337 -4.41 18.94 -4.50
#